data_AF-A0A9P4TV57-F1
#
_entry.id   AF-A0A9P4TV57-F1
#
_cell.length_a   1.000
_cell.length_b   1.000
_cell.length_c   1.000
_cell.angle_alpha   90.00
_cell.angle_beta   90.00
_cell.angle_gamma   90.00
#
_symmetry.space_group_name_H-M   'P 1'
#
loop_
_entity.id
_entity.type
_entity.pdbx_description
1 polymer ?
#
loop_
_entity_poly.entity_id
_entity_poly.type
_entity_poly.pdbx_seq_one_letter_code
_entity_poly.pdbx_strand_id
1 'polypeptide(L)'
;VNGQDQGRGDAVPGYVRKIFDNNPVKDVKSADMTCNRNKGVNTKTISVKGGDKVTITWAHNNKGDEVIADSHKGPVQVYMAPGTTGKGNVWVKIASKGFENGKWATDELRQNKGQHSFTIPPLSPGDYLVRPEIVALHEGSKQGGAQLYMACVQVKVTGSGTKTLPAGLSFPGAYSATDPGIMFNVYDKPMKKYTPPGGPVKTI
;
A
#
# COMPACT_ATOMS: atom_id res chain seq x y z
N VAL A 1 12.47 -10.21 0.75
CA VAL A 1 12.71 -10.21 -0.72
C VAL A 1 13.02 -11.64 -1.14
N ASN A 2 12.34 -12.20 -2.14
CA ASN A 2 12.53 -13.59 -2.60
C ASN A 2 12.56 -14.63 -1.46
N GLY A 3 11.62 -14.52 -0.52
CA GLY A 3 11.53 -15.39 0.67
C GLY A 3 12.49 -15.04 1.82
N GLN A 4 13.49 -14.18 1.60
CA GLN A 4 14.42 -13.74 2.64
C GLN A 4 13.83 -12.58 3.46
N ASP A 5 13.75 -12.77 4.79
CA ASP A 5 13.36 -11.71 5.72
C ASP A 5 14.43 -10.59 5.69
N GLN A 6 14.00 -9.33 5.64
CA GLN A 6 14.89 -8.16 5.65
C GLN A 6 15.00 -7.53 7.04
N GLY A 7 14.37 -8.14 8.05
CA GLY A 7 14.35 -7.67 9.42
C GLY A 7 13.20 -6.71 9.71
N ARG A 8 13.26 -6.05 10.87
CA ARG A 8 12.27 -5.05 11.27
C ARG A 8 12.55 -3.72 10.57
N GLY A 9 11.66 -3.32 9.66
CA GLY A 9 11.88 -2.15 8.79
C GLY A 9 11.54 -0.79 9.41
N ASP A 10 10.65 -0.73 10.39
CA ASP A 10 10.16 0.49 11.07
C ASP A 10 11.05 0.94 12.25
N ALA A 11 12.20 0.29 12.44
CA ALA A 11 13.24 0.74 13.34
C ALA A 11 13.77 2.14 12.92
N VAL A 12 14.48 2.82 13.81
CA VAL A 12 15.19 4.08 13.51
C VAL A 12 16.66 3.88 13.84
N PRO A 13 17.57 3.86 12.85
CA PRO A 13 17.33 3.96 11.40
C PRO A 13 16.84 2.64 10.77
N GLY A 14 15.78 2.73 9.96
CA GLY A 14 15.16 1.62 9.23
C GLY A 14 14.86 1.96 7.77
N TYR A 15 14.15 1.09 7.07
CA TYR A 15 13.79 1.22 5.65
C TYR A 15 12.29 1.37 5.40
N VAL A 16 11.44 1.29 6.43
CA VAL A 16 10.00 1.61 6.38
C VAL A 16 9.79 2.87 7.18
N ARG A 17 9.29 3.96 6.59
CA ARG A 17 9.05 5.22 7.30
C ARG A 17 8.20 4.99 8.54
N LYS A 18 8.76 5.33 9.70
CA LYS A 18 8.13 5.06 10.99
C LYS A 18 6.91 5.95 11.16
N ILE A 19 5.76 5.34 11.45
CA ILE A 19 4.52 6.05 11.75
C ILE A 19 4.32 6.15 13.26
N PHE A 20 3.42 7.03 13.72
CA PHE A 20 3.19 7.23 15.16
C PHE A 20 2.50 6.04 15.84
N ASP A 21 1.48 5.52 15.18
CA ASP A 21 0.56 4.52 15.72
C ASP A 21 -0.14 3.82 14.53
N ASN A 22 -1.06 2.89 14.82
CA ASN A 22 -1.82 2.16 13.80
C ASN A 22 -3.18 2.82 13.47
N ASN A 23 -3.45 4.06 13.91
CA ASN A 23 -4.68 4.76 13.55
C ASN A 23 -4.72 5.07 12.04
N PRO A 24 -5.90 4.98 11.41
CA PRO A 24 -6.04 5.18 9.97
C PRO A 24 -5.91 6.65 9.58
N VAL A 25 -5.49 6.88 8.35
CA VAL A 25 -5.74 8.14 7.64
C VAL A 25 -7.15 8.07 7.05
N LYS A 26 -7.98 9.09 7.29
CA LYS A 26 -9.36 9.17 6.77
C LYS A 26 -9.56 10.33 5.79
N ASP A 27 -8.84 11.43 5.96
CA ASP A 27 -8.90 12.56 5.04
C ASP A 27 -8.02 12.31 3.82
N VAL A 28 -8.66 12.02 2.68
CA VAL A 28 -7.99 11.77 1.38
C VAL A 28 -7.29 13.01 0.80
N LYS A 29 -7.50 14.20 1.37
CA LYS A 29 -6.82 15.44 0.99
C LYS A 29 -5.61 15.75 1.89
N SER A 30 -5.43 15.03 2.99
CA SER A 30 -4.31 15.25 3.92
C SER A 30 -2.96 14.91 3.26
N ALA A 31 -1.91 15.64 3.65
CA ALA A 31 -0.53 15.30 3.31
C ALA A 31 -0.13 13.90 3.82
N ASP A 32 -0.79 13.40 4.87
CA ASP A 32 -0.57 12.04 5.39
C ASP A 32 -0.93 10.96 4.37
N MET A 33 -1.69 11.26 3.32
CA MET A 33 -1.98 10.30 2.26
C MET A 33 -0.71 9.78 1.56
N THR A 34 0.37 10.56 1.51
CA THR A 34 1.60 10.13 0.82
C THR A 34 2.24 8.93 1.53
N CYS A 35 2.55 9.06 2.83
CA CYS A 35 3.32 8.07 3.57
C CYS A 35 2.89 7.94 5.05
N ASN A 36 1.64 8.32 5.36
CA ASN A 36 1.07 8.40 6.70
C ASN A 36 1.76 9.47 7.60
N ARG A 37 1.27 9.63 8.83
CA ARG A 37 1.83 10.54 9.86
C ARG A 37 3.22 10.06 10.27
N ASN A 38 4.22 10.52 9.53
CA ASN A 38 5.60 10.06 9.64
C ASN A 38 6.30 10.70 10.86
N LYS A 39 6.94 9.87 11.70
CA LYS A 39 7.67 10.27 12.92
C LYS A 39 9.16 10.57 12.67
N GLY A 40 9.62 10.53 11.43
CA GLY A 40 10.99 10.92 11.07
C GLY A 40 11.43 10.38 9.72
N VAL A 41 12.60 10.80 9.24
CA VAL A 41 13.14 10.29 7.98
C VAL A 41 13.94 9.03 8.27
N ASN A 42 13.47 7.90 7.77
CA ASN A 42 14.25 6.68 7.74
C ASN A 42 15.28 6.76 6.61
N THR A 43 16.49 6.27 6.84
CA THR A 43 17.63 6.50 5.92
C THR A 43 18.14 5.24 5.25
N LYS A 44 17.70 4.04 5.67
CA LYS A 44 18.11 2.79 5.04
C LYS A 44 17.21 2.46 3.85
N THR A 45 17.75 1.67 2.93
CA THR A 45 16.99 1.08 1.82
C THR A 45 17.14 -0.44 1.84
N ILE A 46 16.16 -1.15 1.30
CA ILE A 46 16.32 -2.56 0.92
C ILE A 46 16.75 -2.63 -0.54
N SER A 47 17.74 -3.47 -0.84
CA SER A 47 18.18 -3.68 -2.23
C SER A 47 17.27 -4.70 -2.91
N VAL A 48 16.79 -4.36 -4.10
CA VAL A 48 15.94 -5.22 -4.94
C VAL A 48 16.38 -5.16 -6.39
N LYS A 49 16.00 -6.15 -7.20
CA LYS A 49 16.17 -6.19 -8.65
C LYS A 49 14.82 -6.27 -9.34
N GLY A 50 14.76 -5.88 -10.61
CA GLY A 50 13.61 -6.19 -11.45
C GLY A 50 13.32 -7.69 -11.45
N GLY A 51 12.05 -8.06 -11.28
CA GLY A 51 11.60 -9.45 -11.16
C GLY A 51 11.58 -10.00 -9.73
N ASP A 52 12.19 -9.32 -8.75
CA ASP A 52 12.15 -9.79 -7.36
C ASP A 52 10.73 -9.79 -6.82
N LYS A 53 10.37 -10.86 -6.11
CA LYS A 53 9.14 -10.96 -5.33
C LYS A 53 9.36 -10.31 -3.96
N VAL A 54 8.70 -9.18 -3.73
CA VAL A 54 8.72 -8.48 -2.45
C VAL A 54 7.45 -8.81 -1.68
N THR A 55 7.61 -9.13 -0.39
CA THR A 55 6.50 -9.40 0.53
C THR A 55 6.47 -8.31 1.58
N ILE A 56 5.31 -7.69 1.76
CA ILE A 56 5.04 -6.81 2.90
C ILE A 56 4.36 -7.65 3.98
N THR A 57 4.80 -7.45 5.23
CA THR A 57 4.20 -8.08 6.40
C THR A 57 3.56 -7.00 7.26
N TRP A 58 2.23 -7.05 7.35
CA TRP A 58 1.43 -6.21 8.24
C TRP A 58 1.26 -6.88 9.61
N ALA A 59 0.99 -6.07 10.63
CA ALA A 59 0.74 -6.51 12.00
C ALA A 59 -0.18 -5.49 12.69
N HIS A 60 -0.93 -5.92 13.70
CA HIS A 60 -1.74 -5.00 14.51
C HIS A 60 -0.91 -4.37 15.63
N ASN A 61 -0.36 -5.21 16.52
CA ASN A 61 0.51 -4.86 17.63
C ASN A 61 1.87 -5.58 17.53
N ASN A 62 1.88 -6.86 17.14
CA ASN A 62 3.06 -7.71 17.08
C ASN A 62 3.10 -8.53 15.78
N LYS A 63 4.30 -8.84 15.28
CA LYS A 63 4.45 -9.70 14.08
C LYS A 63 3.81 -11.06 14.34
N GLY A 64 2.90 -11.47 13.46
CA GLY A 64 2.23 -12.77 13.52
C GLY A 64 0.99 -12.82 14.41
N ASP A 65 0.49 -11.66 14.85
CA ASP A 65 -0.79 -11.53 15.53
C ASP A 65 -1.98 -11.62 14.56
N GLU A 66 -3.15 -11.13 14.97
CA GLU A 66 -4.37 -11.11 14.15
C GLU A 66 -4.29 -10.23 12.90
N VAL A 67 -3.23 -9.42 12.76
CA VAL A 67 -2.89 -8.52 11.65
C VAL A 67 -3.82 -7.30 11.56
N ILE A 68 -5.12 -7.55 11.42
CA ILE A 68 -6.17 -6.56 11.28
C ILE A 68 -7.49 -7.21 11.71
N ALA A 69 -8.37 -6.44 12.35
CA ALA A 69 -9.67 -6.96 12.77
C ALA A 69 -10.49 -7.46 11.57
N ASP A 70 -11.22 -8.56 11.75
CA ASP A 70 -11.97 -9.21 10.66
C ASP A 70 -13.01 -8.27 10.01
N SER A 71 -13.54 -7.32 10.76
CA SER A 71 -14.50 -6.33 10.26
C SER A 71 -13.92 -5.46 9.14
N HIS A 72 -12.60 -5.29 9.06
CA HIS A 72 -11.92 -4.37 8.14
C HIS A 72 -11.83 -4.93 6.71
N LYS A 73 -12.99 -5.22 6.12
CA LYS A 73 -13.14 -5.66 4.74
C LYS A 73 -12.66 -4.57 3.78
N GLY A 74 -11.84 -4.93 2.80
CA GLY A 74 -11.23 -3.95 1.91
C GLY A 74 -10.19 -4.49 0.94
N PRO A 75 -9.76 -3.69 -0.05
CA PRO A 75 -8.65 -4.02 -0.93
C PRO A 75 -7.29 -3.87 -0.24
N VAL A 76 -6.29 -4.50 -0.87
CA VAL A 76 -4.86 -4.29 -0.60
C VAL A 76 -4.18 -3.89 -1.90
N GLN A 77 -3.41 -2.80 -1.86
CA GLN A 77 -2.82 -2.18 -3.05
C GLN A 77 -1.35 -1.86 -2.82
N VAL A 78 -0.59 -1.75 -3.91
CA VAL A 78 0.81 -1.34 -3.88
C VAL A 78 1.09 -0.33 -4.98
N TYR A 79 1.66 0.80 -4.58
CA TYR A 79 2.14 1.83 -5.48
C TYR A 79 3.66 1.95 -5.40
N MET A 80 4.27 2.42 -6.49
CA MET A 80 5.71 2.69 -6.55
C MET A 80 5.94 4.08 -7.16
N ALA A 81 6.94 4.80 -6.65
CA ALA A 81 7.34 6.11 -7.15
C ALA A 81 8.87 6.23 -7.23
N PRO A 82 9.43 6.95 -8.21
CA PRO A 82 10.86 7.23 -8.27
C PRO A 82 11.31 8.18 -7.15
N GLY A 83 12.58 8.05 -6.77
CA GLY A 83 13.24 8.88 -5.78
C GLY A 83 12.76 8.59 -4.35
N THR A 84 12.91 9.60 -3.49
CA THR A 84 12.71 9.47 -2.04
C THR A 84 11.64 10.41 -1.50
N THR A 85 10.89 11.15 -2.33
CA THR A 85 9.94 12.15 -1.82
C THR A 85 8.49 11.71 -1.97
N GLY A 86 8.12 11.11 -3.10
CA GLY A 86 6.73 10.75 -3.40
C GLY A 86 5.83 11.96 -3.69
N LYS A 87 6.40 13.11 -4.06
CA LYS A 87 5.65 14.34 -4.37
C LYS A 87 5.29 14.41 -5.85
N GLY A 88 4.11 14.95 -6.14
CA GLY A 88 3.60 15.13 -7.51
C GLY A 88 2.96 13.86 -8.08
N ASN A 89 2.78 13.83 -9.40
CA ASN A 89 2.11 12.76 -10.14
C ASN A 89 3.07 11.59 -10.42
N VAL A 90 3.56 10.95 -9.36
CA VAL A 90 4.69 10.00 -9.40
C VAL A 90 4.31 8.58 -9.00
N TRP A 91 3.12 8.35 -8.46
CA TRP A 91 2.74 7.06 -7.89
C TRP A 91 2.08 6.17 -8.94
N VAL A 92 2.72 5.06 -9.28
CA VAL A 92 2.19 4.07 -10.21
C VAL A 92 1.70 2.86 -9.45
N LYS A 93 0.46 2.44 -9.70
CA LYS A 93 -0.10 1.22 -9.12
C LYS A 93 0.52 -0.01 -9.79
N ILE A 94 1.22 -0.83 -9.00
CA ILE A 94 1.92 -2.02 -9.48
C ILE A 94 1.29 -3.35 -9.00
N ALA A 95 0.45 -3.29 -7.97
CA ALA A 95 -0.37 -4.41 -7.55
C ALA A 95 -1.67 -3.92 -6.92
N SER A 96 -2.74 -4.70 -7.08
CA SER A 96 -4.02 -4.44 -6.45
C SER A 96 -4.80 -5.74 -6.36
N LYS A 97 -5.41 -5.96 -5.19
CA LYS A 97 -6.39 -7.02 -4.99
C LYS A 97 -7.60 -6.43 -4.27
N GLY A 98 -8.79 -6.70 -4.80
CA GLY A 98 -10.06 -6.16 -4.31
C GLY A 98 -10.92 -7.23 -3.64
N PHE A 99 -12.15 -7.37 -4.13
CA PHE A 99 -13.07 -8.43 -3.75
C PHE A 99 -13.17 -9.45 -4.89
N GLU A 100 -12.75 -10.69 -4.62
CA GLU A 100 -12.67 -11.76 -5.62
C GLU A 100 -13.17 -13.06 -5.00
N ASN A 101 -13.97 -13.84 -5.75
CA ASN A 101 -14.46 -15.16 -5.32
C ASN A 101 -15.11 -15.18 -3.92
N GLY A 102 -15.85 -14.12 -3.57
CA GLY A 102 -16.54 -14.01 -2.29
C GLY A 102 -15.67 -13.58 -1.10
N LYS A 103 -14.40 -13.22 -1.33
CA LYS A 103 -13.45 -12.83 -0.28
C LYS A 103 -12.84 -11.46 -0.56
N TRP A 104 -12.61 -10.69 0.50
CA TRP A 104 -11.84 -9.45 0.44
C TRP A 104 -10.34 -9.74 0.52
N ALA A 105 -9.53 -8.87 -0.07
CA ALA A 105 -8.08 -8.95 0.04
C ALA A 105 -7.60 -8.94 1.51
N THR A 106 -8.29 -8.23 2.41
CA THR A 106 -7.99 -8.26 3.85
C THR A 106 -8.29 -9.62 4.51
N ASP A 107 -9.25 -10.40 4.00
CA ASP A 107 -9.51 -11.77 4.50
C ASP A 107 -8.31 -12.68 4.21
N GLU A 108 -7.77 -12.58 2.99
CA GLU A 108 -6.57 -13.32 2.58
C GLU A 108 -5.33 -12.82 3.32
N LEU A 109 -5.21 -11.50 3.54
CA LEU A 109 -4.12 -10.92 4.30
C LEU A 109 -4.06 -11.51 5.71
N ARG A 110 -5.21 -11.63 6.38
CA ARG A 110 -5.31 -12.29 7.70
C ARG A 110 -4.93 -13.77 7.62
N GLN A 111 -5.47 -14.51 6.65
CA GLN A 111 -5.15 -15.93 6.44
C GLN A 111 -3.65 -16.15 6.20
N ASN A 112 -2.98 -15.22 5.54
CA ASN A 112 -1.55 -15.25 5.24
C ASN A 112 -0.68 -14.58 6.32
N LYS A 113 -1.19 -14.42 7.55
CA LYS A 113 -0.44 -13.83 8.69
C LYS A 113 0.17 -12.46 8.35
N GLY A 114 -0.58 -11.64 7.63
CA GLY A 114 -0.22 -10.27 7.28
C GLY A 114 0.62 -10.16 6.02
N GLN A 115 0.89 -11.25 5.32
CA GLN A 115 1.76 -11.26 4.16
C GLN A 115 0.98 -11.08 2.87
N HIS A 116 1.40 -10.10 2.07
CA HIS A 116 1.04 -10.02 0.66
C HIS A 116 2.27 -9.70 -0.17
N SER A 117 2.33 -10.26 -1.38
CA SER A 117 3.49 -10.12 -2.27
C SER A 117 3.14 -9.42 -3.57
N PHE A 118 4.16 -8.79 -4.16
CA PHE A 118 4.13 -8.20 -5.49
C PHE A 118 5.51 -8.35 -6.12
N THR A 119 5.59 -8.13 -7.44
CA THR A 119 6.85 -8.24 -8.18
C THR A 119 7.38 -6.86 -8.53
N ILE A 120 8.67 -6.64 -8.35
CA ILE A 120 9.34 -5.40 -8.74
C ILE A 120 9.40 -5.33 -10.27
N PRO A 121 8.90 -4.27 -10.93
CA PRO A 121 9.02 -4.14 -12.38
C PRO A 121 10.49 -4.03 -12.81
N PRO A 122 10.83 -4.28 -14.09
CA PRO A 122 12.21 -4.26 -14.60
C PRO A 122 12.76 -2.82 -14.77
N LEU A 123 12.75 -2.06 -13.68
CA LEU A 123 13.07 -0.64 -13.64
C LEU A 123 14.58 -0.38 -13.74
N SER A 124 14.94 0.82 -14.22
CA SER A 124 16.30 1.33 -14.14
C SER A 124 16.79 1.44 -12.69
N PRO A 125 18.07 1.15 -12.41
CA PRO A 125 18.63 1.29 -11.08
C PRO A 125 18.41 2.69 -10.50
N GLY A 126 18.16 2.74 -9.20
CA GLY A 126 17.89 4.00 -8.50
C GLY A 126 17.14 3.79 -7.19
N ASP A 127 16.92 4.88 -6.47
CA ASP A 127 16.09 4.89 -5.27
C ASP A 127 14.61 5.06 -5.65
N TYR A 128 13.74 4.33 -4.97
CA TYR A 128 12.30 4.36 -5.15
C TYR A 128 11.60 4.25 -3.80
N LEU A 129 10.35 4.71 -3.77
CA LEU A 129 9.41 4.41 -2.68
C LEU A 129 8.42 3.36 -3.14
N VAL A 130 8.12 2.42 -2.25
CA VAL A 130 6.97 1.51 -2.34
C VAL A 130 5.96 1.90 -1.27
N ARG A 131 4.71 2.08 -1.64
CA ARG A 131 3.59 2.44 -0.76
C ARG A 131 2.54 1.34 -0.80
N PRO A 132 2.64 0.31 0.07
CA PRO A 132 1.54 -0.61 0.29
C PRO A 132 0.40 0.10 1.05
N GLU A 133 -0.84 -0.24 0.71
CA GLU A 133 -2.04 0.39 1.26
C GLU A 133 -3.15 -0.64 1.48
N ILE A 134 -3.83 -0.53 2.62
CA ILE A 134 -5.11 -1.18 2.91
C ILE A 134 -6.18 -0.08 2.97
N VAL A 135 -7.34 -0.32 2.37
CA VAL A 135 -8.52 0.56 2.52
C VAL A 135 -9.61 -0.24 3.23
N ALA A 136 -9.82 -0.02 4.52
CA ALA A 136 -10.89 -0.69 5.27
C ALA A 136 -12.21 0.07 5.11
N LEU A 137 -13.27 -0.67 4.77
CA LEU A 137 -14.56 -0.12 4.31
C LEU A 137 -15.71 -0.41 5.28
N HIS A 138 -15.43 -0.85 6.50
CA HIS A 138 -16.46 -1.19 7.50
C HIS A 138 -17.33 0.01 7.92
N GLU A 139 -16.83 1.23 7.74
CA GLU A 139 -17.55 2.50 7.88
C GLU A 139 -17.73 3.22 6.53
N GLY A 140 -17.36 2.59 5.42
CA GLY A 140 -17.24 3.21 4.09
C GLY A 140 -18.56 3.65 3.46
N SER A 141 -19.71 3.33 4.06
CA SER A 141 -21.02 3.77 3.55
C SER A 141 -21.26 5.28 3.67
N LYS A 142 -20.37 6.00 4.36
CA LYS A 142 -20.43 7.46 4.55
C LYS A 142 -19.17 8.11 4.01
N GLN A 143 -19.30 9.33 3.51
CA GLN A 143 -18.15 10.15 3.11
C GLN A 143 -17.18 10.31 4.29
N GLY A 144 -15.89 10.05 4.04
CA GLY A 144 -14.85 10.08 5.09
C GLY A 144 -14.90 8.89 6.06
N GLY A 145 -15.75 7.89 5.81
CA GLY A 145 -15.84 6.69 6.62
C GLY A 145 -14.73 5.66 6.34
N ALA A 146 -14.21 5.61 5.12
CA ALA A 146 -13.11 4.72 4.77
C ALA A 146 -11.86 5.00 5.62
N GLN A 147 -11.20 3.93 6.03
CA GLN A 147 -10.01 3.96 6.87
C GLN A 147 -8.82 3.44 6.08
N LEU A 148 -7.82 4.30 5.85
CA LEU A 148 -6.68 3.98 5.01
C LEU A 148 -5.43 3.74 5.87
N TYR A 149 -4.80 2.59 5.67
CA TYR A 149 -3.56 2.21 6.35
C TYR A 149 -2.45 2.10 5.31
N MET A 150 -1.40 2.90 5.45
CA MET A 150 -0.23 2.88 4.58
C MET A 150 1.04 3.22 5.33
N ALA A 151 2.16 2.85 4.75
CA ALA A 151 3.50 3.34 5.08
C ALA A 151 4.33 3.36 3.81
N CYS A 152 5.46 4.08 3.81
CA CYS A 152 6.38 4.06 2.68
C CYS A 152 7.63 3.24 3.01
N VAL A 153 7.98 2.33 2.11
CA VAL A 153 9.17 1.50 2.14
C VAL A 153 10.19 2.06 1.16
N GLN A 154 11.43 2.23 1.60
CA GLN A 154 12.52 2.76 0.80
C GLN A 154 13.28 1.61 0.16
N VAL A 155 13.31 1.59 -1.17
CA VAL A 155 13.93 0.50 -1.94
C VAL A 155 14.98 1.07 -2.87
N LYS A 156 16.11 0.37 -3.01
CA LYS A 156 17.12 0.64 -4.01
C LYS A 156 17.04 -0.43 -5.08
N VAL A 157 16.54 -0.07 -6.25
CA VAL A 157 16.53 -0.96 -7.41
C VAL A 157 17.95 -1.03 -7.96
N THR A 158 18.40 -2.25 -8.24
CA THR A 158 19.72 -2.59 -8.77
C THR A 158 19.57 -3.49 -9.99
N GLY A 159 20.68 -3.83 -10.65
CA GLY A 159 20.70 -4.67 -11.84
C GLY A 159 20.75 -3.86 -13.13
N SER A 160 20.17 -4.40 -14.20
CA SER A 160 20.27 -3.86 -15.57
C SER A 160 18.92 -3.55 -16.21
N GLY A 161 17.85 -3.42 -15.41
CA GLY A 161 16.56 -2.97 -15.92
C GLY A 161 16.67 -1.59 -16.57
N THR A 162 15.78 -1.29 -17.51
CA THR A 162 15.83 -0.06 -18.33
C THR A 162 14.52 0.71 -18.31
N LYS A 163 13.46 0.13 -17.73
CA LYS A 163 12.15 0.77 -17.74
C LYS A 163 12.07 1.89 -16.71
N THR A 164 11.29 2.91 -17.04
CA THR A 164 10.94 3.98 -16.11
C THR A 164 9.48 3.84 -15.73
N LEU A 165 9.15 4.31 -14.52
CA LEU A 165 7.74 4.42 -14.12
C LEU A 165 7.07 5.48 -15.00
N PRO A 166 5.90 5.20 -15.61
CA PRO A 166 5.15 6.21 -16.36
C PRO A 166 4.63 7.31 -15.43
N ALA A 167 4.10 8.39 -16.01
CA ALA A 167 3.37 9.40 -15.25
C ALA A 167 2.28 8.73 -14.39
N GLY A 168 2.25 9.09 -13.12
CA GLY A 168 1.45 8.41 -12.10
C GLY A 168 0.38 9.29 -11.47
N LEU A 169 -0.09 8.82 -10.34
CA LEU A 169 -1.03 9.47 -9.44
C LEU A 169 -0.30 10.39 -8.46
N SER A 170 -1.03 11.34 -7.86
CA SER A 170 -0.58 12.11 -6.71
C SER A 170 -1.30 11.67 -5.44
N PHE A 171 -0.58 11.58 -4.33
CA PHE A 171 -1.16 11.36 -3.00
C PHE A 171 -0.67 12.47 -2.07
N PRO A 172 -1.56 13.33 -1.54
CA PRO A 172 -3.01 13.43 -1.84
C PRO A 172 -3.31 13.86 -3.29
N GLY A 173 -4.53 13.63 -3.76
CA GLY A 173 -5.03 14.09 -5.07
C GLY A 173 -5.73 13.01 -5.91
N ALA A 174 -5.25 11.77 -5.84
CA ALA A 174 -5.75 10.67 -6.67
C ALA A 174 -7.06 10.03 -6.19
N TYR A 175 -7.42 10.22 -4.92
CA TYR A 175 -8.67 9.73 -4.35
C TYR A 175 -9.61 10.90 -4.04
N SER A 176 -10.89 10.72 -4.38
CA SER A 176 -11.99 11.49 -3.84
C SER A 176 -12.66 10.75 -2.69
N ALA A 177 -13.16 11.50 -1.71
CA ALA A 177 -13.93 10.94 -0.59
C ALA A 177 -15.25 10.26 -1.03
N THR A 178 -15.66 10.50 -2.28
CA THR A 178 -16.86 9.93 -2.91
C THR A 178 -16.55 8.92 -4.01
N ASP A 179 -15.27 8.58 -4.24
CA ASP A 179 -14.93 7.54 -5.20
C ASP A 179 -15.66 6.23 -4.85
N PRO A 180 -16.17 5.46 -5.82
CA PRO A 180 -16.94 4.25 -5.55
C PRO A 180 -16.15 3.15 -4.85
N GLY A 181 -14.81 3.23 -4.87
CA GLY A 181 -13.91 2.34 -4.12
C GLY A 181 -13.56 2.83 -2.71
N ILE A 182 -13.93 4.08 -2.38
CA ILE A 182 -13.71 4.76 -1.08
C ILE A 182 -15.02 4.85 -0.31
N MET A 183 -16.07 5.45 -0.90
CA MET A 183 -17.42 5.47 -0.34
C MET A 183 -18.20 4.25 -0.82
N PHE A 184 -18.07 3.15 -0.08
CA PHE A 184 -18.65 1.86 -0.44
C PHE A 184 -19.32 1.18 0.77
N ASN A 185 -20.54 0.67 0.59
CA ASN A 185 -21.24 -0.11 1.62
C ASN A 185 -20.95 -1.60 1.47
N VAL A 186 -20.07 -2.15 2.32
CA VAL A 186 -19.74 -3.58 2.34
C VAL A 186 -20.88 -4.48 2.81
N TYR A 187 -21.94 -3.92 3.40
CA TYR A 187 -23.07 -4.66 3.95
C TYR A 187 -24.27 -4.76 3.02
N ASP A 188 -24.25 -4.12 1.84
CA ASP A 188 -25.33 -4.22 0.85
C ASP A 188 -25.61 -5.70 0.50
N LYS A 189 -26.90 -6.06 0.38
CA LYS A 189 -27.38 -7.39 -0.01
C LYS A 189 -28.37 -7.24 -1.19
N PRO A 190 -28.00 -7.61 -2.42
CA PRO A 190 -26.69 -8.11 -2.84
C PRO A 190 -25.61 -7.02 -2.76
N MET A 191 -24.35 -7.42 -2.53
CA MET A 191 -23.23 -6.48 -2.52
C MET A 191 -23.04 -5.91 -3.92
N LYS A 192 -22.90 -4.58 -4.02
CA LYS A 192 -22.57 -3.93 -5.30
C LYS A 192 -21.22 -4.39 -5.81
N LYS A 193 -21.01 -4.30 -7.13
CA LYS A 193 -19.69 -4.54 -7.73
C LYS A 193 -18.66 -3.58 -7.13
N TYR A 194 -17.59 -4.12 -6.58
CA TYR A 194 -16.50 -3.33 -5.98
C TYR A 194 -15.36 -3.12 -6.99
N THR A 195 -14.83 -1.90 -7.03
CA THR A 195 -13.64 -1.53 -7.80
C THR A 195 -12.66 -0.80 -6.88
N PRO A 196 -11.42 -1.29 -6.70
CA PRO A 196 -10.41 -0.59 -5.91
C PRO A 196 -10.12 0.83 -6.44
N PRO A 197 -9.91 1.83 -5.56
CA PRO A 197 -9.66 3.22 -5.96
C PRO A 197 -8.27 3.39 -6.58
N GLY A 198 -8.06 4.41 -7.42
CA GLY A 198 -6.75 4.69 -8.05
C GLY A 198 -6.48 3.97 -9.37
N GLY A 199 -7.53 3.56 -10.09
CA GLY A 199 -7.43 2.99 -11.43
C GLY A 199 -6.81 1.58 -11.51
N PRO A 200 -6.56 1.04 -12.72
CA PRO A 200 -6.01 -0.29 -12.90
C PRO A 200 -4.50 -0.34 -12.57
N VAL A 201 -4.00 -1.55 -12.29
CA VAL A 201 -2.56 -1.83 -12.25
C VAL A 201 -1.94 -1.48 -13.61
N LYS A 202 -0.78 -0.81 -13.60
CA LYS A 202 -0.05 -0.48 -14.82
C LYS A 202 0.96 -1.58 -15.14
N THR A 203 0.93 -2.07 -16.37
CA THR A 203 2.02 -2.87 -16.93
C THR A 203 3.20 -1.96 -17.20
N ILE A 204 4.35 -2.27 -16.59
CA ILE A 204 5.60 -1.52 -16.74
C ILE A 204 6.58 -2.40 -17.47
#